data_AF-A0AAP5BNF5-F1
#
_entry.id   AF-A0AAP5BNF5-F1
#
_cell.length_a   1.000
_cell.length_b   1.000
_cell.length_c   1.000
_cell.angle_alpha   90.00
_cell.angle_beta   90.00
_cell.angle_gamma   90.00
#
_symmetry.space_group_name_H-M   'P 1'
#
loop_
_entity.id
_entity.type
_entity.pdbx_description
1 polymer ?
#
loop_
_entity_poly.entity_id
_entity_poly.type
_entity_poly.pdbx_seq_one_letter_code
_entity_poly.pdbx_strand_id
1 'polypeptide(L)'
;MMNPMLPNRKQFFQDPGGYSRSGWMRWAMIASVNGAGLDPSTQPTSEDLKNPLLWLTQAEAMSQAAFVLIRTEPSFDNVPAEMRGICDSQYCAVALMLVGYSLEVCLKAMIIVKEGVEAYSEAERTYLTHDLKKLATFIVDLDAKDLATLELLTHFVAWAGRYPDPGSRYIDKHDTVFELAEQNQISGHDLFKLAAKVMGHVRNLTEPKGRP
;
A
#
# COMPACT_ATOMS: atom_id res chain seq x y z
N MET A 1 17.69 21.02 17.26
CA MET A 1 16.69 21.22 16.19
C MET A 1 16.35 19.85 15.62
N MET A 2 15.08 19.53 15.38
CA MET A 2 14.68 18.23 14.81
C MET A 2 15.10 18.17 13.33
N ASN A 3 15.79 17.10 12.90
CA ASN A 3 16.05 16.88 11.49
C ASN A 3 14.84 16.14 10.87
N PRO A 4 14.03 16.79 10.02
CA PRO A 4 12.81 16.19 9.46
C PRO A 4 13.09 14.98 8.55
N MET A 5 14.33 14.86 8.04
CA MET A 5 14.77 13.76 7.18
C MET A 5 14.99 12.45 7.93
N LEU A 6 15.12 12.48 9.26
CA LEU A 6 15.50 11.31 10.04
C LEU A 6 14.32 10.74 10.84
N PRO A 7 14.18 9.40 10.91
CA PRO A 7 13.21 8.75 11.77
C PRO A 7 13.59 8.91 13.26
N ASN A 8 12.58 8.96 14.14
CA ASN A 8 12.81 9.07 15.58
C ASN A 8 11.77 8.27 16.38
N ARG A 9 12.16 7.05 16.79
CA ARG A 9 11.27 6.19 17.58
C ARG A 9 10.94 6.74 18.97
N LYS A 10 11.81 7.56 19.57
CA LYS A 10 11.51 8.20 20.86
C LYS A 10 10.31 9.15 20.74
N GLN A 11 10.23 9.89 19.65
CA GLN A 11 9.07 10.76 19.38
C GLN A 11 7.79 9.96 19.11
N PHE A 12 7.88 8.83 18.40
CA PHE A 12 6.72 7.93 18.25
C PHE A 12 6.20 7.44 19.60
N PHE A 13 7.09 7.05 20.53
CA PHE A 13 6.68 6.64 21.87
C PHE A 13 6.11 7.79 22.73
N GLN A 14 6.49 9.04 22.45
CA GLN A 14 5.97 10.22 23.16
C GLN A 14 4.62 10.69 22.61
N ASP A 15 4.45 10.66 21.29
CA ASP A 15 3.22 11.04 20.59
C ASP A 15 3.05 10.21 19.30
N PRO A 16 2.42 9.02 19.39
CA PRO A 16 2.27 8.14 18.23
C PRO A 16 1.33 8.72 17.17
N GLY A 17 0.33 9.52 17.58
CA GLY A 17 -0.63 10.14 16.67
C GLY A 17 0.01 11.26 15.85
N GLY A 18 0.66 12.22 16.52
CA GLY A 18 1.36 13.31 15.86
C GLY A 18 2.53 12.82 15.02
N TYR A 19 3.30 11.85 15.51
CA TYR A 19 4.40 11.26 14.74
C TYR A 19 3.89 10.60 13.45
N SER A 20 2.83 9.79 13.54
CA SER A 20 2.31 9.05 12.38
C SER A 20 1.60 9.95 11.37
N ARG A 21 1.02 11.08 11.80
CA ARG A 21 0.44 12.10 10.91
C ARG A 21 1.49 13.02 10.26
N SER A 22 2.74 13.02 10.74
CA SER A 22 3.75 14.03 10.38
C SER A 22 4.28 13.99 8.94
N GLY A 23 3.80 13.08 8.07
CA GLY A 23 4.28 12.92 6.69
C GLY A 23 4.27 14.22 5.88
N TRP A 24 3.12 14.92 5.84
CA TRP A 24 3.02 16.23 5.18
C TRP A 24 4.00 17.25 5.77
N MET A 25 4.01 17.42 7.09
CA MET A 25 4.86 18.40 7.76
C MET A 25 6.34 18.16 7.45
N ARG A 26 6.78 16.90 7.47
CA ARG A 26 8.14 16.51 7.09
C ARG A 26 8.42 16.86 5.63
N TRP A 27 7.51 16.52 4.72
CA TRP A 27 7.64 16.89 3.31
C TRP A 27 7.74 18.41 3.11
N ALA A 28 6.86 19.19 3.73
CA ALA A 28 6.87 20.65 3.64
C ALA A 28 8.19 21.25 4.17
N MET A 29 8.72 20.73 5.29
CA MET A 29 10.05 21.13 5.78
C MET A 29 11.16 20.80 4.76
N ILE A 30 11.12 19.61 4.16
CA ILE A 30 12.09 19.17 3.14
C ILE A 30 12.03 20.06 1.91
N ALA A 31 10.84 20.35 1.40
CA ALA A 31 10.65 21.20 0.24
C ALA A 31 11.11 22.64 0.54
N SER A 32 10.78 23.16 1.72
CA SER A 32 11.17 24.50 2.17
C SER A 32 12.69 24.69 2.22
N VAL A 33 13.44 23.73 2.79
CA VAL A 33 14.91 23.80 2.81
C VAL A 33 15.55 23.70 1.42
N ASN A 34 14.80 23.22 0.43
CA ASN A 34 15.20 23.17 -0.98
C ASN A 34 14.64 24.34 -1.82
N GLY A 35 14.13 25.39 -1.17
CA GLY A 35 13.71 26.63 -1.83
C GLY A 35 12.24 26.68 -2.27
N ALA A 36 11.42 25.68 -1.93
CA ALA A 36 9.98 25.75 -2.15
C ALA A 36 9.31 26.70 -1.12
N GLY A 37 8.29 27.44 -1.54
CA GLY A 37 7.52 28.34 -0.67
C GLY A 37 6.52 27.63 0.25
N LEU A 38 6.77 26.38 0.66
CA LEU A 38 5.86 25.61 1.51
C LEU A 38 6.09 25.93 3.00
N ASP A 39 5.00 26.26 3.70
CA ASP A 39 5.01 26.48 5.15
C ASP A 39 4.55 25.21 5.90
N PRO A 40 5.44 24.52 6.63
CA PRO A 40 5.11 23.29 7.35
C PRO A 40 4.13 23.49 8.53
N SER A 41 3.87 24.73 8.94
CA SER A 41 2.90 25.05 9.99
C SER A 41 1.46 25.19 9.50
N THR A 42 1.27 25.27 8.17
CA THR A 42 -0.05 25.39 7.57
C THR A 42 -0.68 24.03 7.30
N GLN A 43 -2.02 24.00 7.33
CA GLN A 43 -2.77 22.80 6.98
C GLN A 43 -2.62 22.52 5.47
N PRO A 44 -2.34 21.26 5.06
CA PRO A 44 -2.25 20.93 3.65
C PRO A 44 -3.62 21.08 2.97
N THR A 45 -3.61 21.51 1.72
CA THR A 45 -4.74 21.41 0.81
C THR A 45 -4.92 19.95 0.32
N SER A 46 -6.02 19.68 -0.40
CA SER A 46 -6.22 18.37 -1.04
C SER A 46 -5.14 18.08 -2.09
N GLU A 47 -4.71 19.10 -2.84
CA GLU A 47 -3.66 18.99 -3.86
C GLU A 47 -2.29 18.69 -3.23
N ASP A 48 -1.97 19.34 -2.11
CA ASP A 48 -0.74 19.08 -1.34
C ASP A 48 -0.64 17.60 -0.92
N LEU A 49 -1.76 17.01 -0.52
CA LEU A 49 -1.83 15.60 -0.12
C LEU A 49 -1.80 14.63 -1.30
N LYS A 50 -2.08 15.08 -2.53
CA LYS A 50 -1.94 14.30 -3.76
C LYS A 50 -0.51 14.33 -4.31
N ASN A 51 0.48 14.64 -3.47
CA ASN A 51 1.89 14.56 -3.84
C ASN A 51 2.35 13.09 -4.01
N PRO A 52 2.89 12.68 -5.17
CA PRO A 52 3.34 11.31 -5.39
C PRO A 52 4.38 10.78 -4.40
N LEU A 53 5.28 11.64 -3.87
CA LEU A 53 6.28 11.22 -2.91
C LEU A 53 5.65 10.81 -1.57
N LEU A 54 4.60 11.52 -1.12
CA LEU A 54 3.85 11.13 0.08
C LEU A 54 3.21 9.74 -0.10
N TRP A 55 2.68 9.47 -1.28
CA TRP A 55 2.02 8.19 -1.58
C TRP A 55 3.04 7.06 -1.73
N LEU A 56 4.13 7.28 -2.47
CA LEU A 56 5.19 6.29 -2.64
C LEU A 56 5.89 5.95 -1.32
N THR A 57 6.13 6.94 -0.46
CA THR A 57 6.70 6.68 0.88
C THR A 57 5.73 5.94 1.80
N GLN A 58 4.42 6.18 1.68
CA GLN A 58 3.40 5.39 2.38
C GLN A 58 3.33 3.96 1.85
N ALA A 59 3.42 3.76 0.53
CA ALA A 59 3.49 2.43 -0.09
C ALA A 59 4.71 1.65 0.43
N GLU A 60 5.89 2.29 0.46
CA GLU A 60 7.11 1.71 1.03
C GLU A 60 6.94 1.35 2.50
N ALA A 61 6.38 2.24 3.31
CA ALA A 61 6.15 1.98 4.74
C ALA A 61 5.25 0.74 4.96
N MET A 62 4.20 0.57 4.16
CA MET A 62 3.32 -0.61 4.23
C MET A 62 4.00 -1.89 3.74
N SER A 63 4.83 -1.80 2.69
CA SER A 63 5.63 -2.92 2.20
C SER A 63 6.61 -3.42 3.27
N GLN A 64 7.33 -2.50 3.92
CA GLN A 64 8.24 -2.82 5.02
C GLN A 64 7.51 -3.40 6.23
N ALA A 65 6.33 -2.87 6.57
CA ALA A 65 5.51 -3.42 7.64
C ALA A 65 5.07 -4.86 7.32
N ALA A 66 4.58 -5.12 6.10
CA ALA A 66 4.23 -6.47 5.66
C ALA A 66 5.44 -7.43 5.71
N PHE A 67 6.61 -6.97 5.26
CA PHE A 67 7.85 -7.74 5.30
C PHE A 67 8.24 -8.14 6.72
N VAL A 68 8.13 -7.21 7.68
CA VAL A 68 8.38 -7.51 9.10
C VAL A 68 7.41 -8.57 9.60
N LEU A 69 6.11 -8.46 9.29
CA LEU A 69 5.14 -9.46 9.73
C LEU A 69 5.43 -10.83 9.15
N ILE A 70 5.71 -10.94 7.85
CA ILE A 70 5.95 -12.21 7.18
C ILE A 70 7.22 -12.91 7.70
N ARG A 71 8.21 -12.14 8.16
CA ARG A 71 9.47 -12.67 8.70
C ARG A 71 9.44 -12.98 10.19
N THR A 72 8.39 -12.58 10.89
CA THR A 72 8.30 -12.72 12.34
C THR A 72 7.27 -13.79 12.67
N GLU A 73 7.63 -14.72 13.54
CA GLU A 73 6.69 -15.65 14.15
C GLU A 73 6.23 -15.04 15.48
N PRO A 74 5.00 -14.48 15.57
CA PRO A 74 4.51 -13.92 16.82
C PRO A 74 4.23 -15.01 17.86
N SER A 75 4.46 -14.71 19.13
CA SER A 75 3.94 -15.55 20.21
C SER A 75 2.42 -15.33 20.33
N PHE A 76 1.67 -16.43 20.27
CA PHE A 76 0.24 -16.49 20.58
C PHE A 76 0.00 -17.15 21.93
N ASP A 77 0.92 -17.00 22.89
CA ASP A 77 0.82 -17.69 24.18
C ASP A 77 -0.33 -17.18 25.06
N ASN A 78 -0.89 -16.01 24.74
CA ASN A 78 -2.06 -15.45 25.41
C ASN A 78 -3.38 -16.11 24.98
N VAL A 79 -3.37 -17.04 24.01
CA VAL A 79 -4.55 -17.81 23.57
C VAL A 79 -4.36 -19.32 23.75
N PRO A 80 -5.46 -20.10 23.90
CA PRO A 80 -5.40 -21.56 23.98
C PRO A 80 -4.67 -22.16 22.78
N ALA A 81 -3.93 -23.27 23.00
CA ALA A 81 -3.10 -23.91 21.98
C ALA A 81 -3.88 -24.26 20.71
N GLU A 82 -5.12 -24.69 20.88
CA GLU A 82 -6.05 -25.10 19.82
C GLU A 82 -6.51 -23.92 18.95
N MET A 83 -6.41 -22.68 19.45
CA MET A 83 -6.80 -21.47 18.74
C MET A 83 -5.62 -20.76 18.06
N ARG A 84 -4.36 -21.14 18.38
CA ARG A 84 -3.17 -20.45 17.87
C ARG A 84 -3.07 -20.48 16.35
N GLY A 85 -3.48 -21.58 15.71
CA GLY A 85 -3.51 -21.69 14.26
C GLY A 85 -4.46 -20.67 13.60
N ILE A 86 -5.57 -20.33 14.26
CA ILE A 86 -6.51 -19.30 13.78
C ILE A 86 -5.86 -17.91 13.87
N CYS A 87 -5.16 -17.63 14.98
CA CYS A 87 -4.43 -16.37 15.14
C CYS A 87 -3.31 -16.24 14.09
N ASP A 88 -2.59 -17.31 13.82
CA ASP A 88 -1.52 -17.32 12.82
C ASP A 88 -2.04 -17.08 11.39
N SER A 89 -3.13 -17.74 11.02
CA SER A 89 -3.75 -17.52 9.71
C SER A 89 -4.26 -16.08 9.54
N GLN A 90 -4.84 -15.50 10.61
CA GLN A 90 -5.30 -14.11 10.60
C GLN A 90 -4.13 -13.11 10.60
N TYR A 91 -3.03 -13.42 11.29
CA TYR A 91 -1.80 -12.63 11.25
C TYR A 91 -1.21 -12.56 9.85
N CYS A 92 -1.18 -13.69 9.15
CA CYS A 92 -0.77 -13.74 7.74
C CYS A 92 -1.73 -12.96 6.83
N ALA A 93 -3.05 -13.00 7.09
CA ALA A 93 -4.04 -12.21 6.35
C ALA A 93 -3.82 -10.69 6.50
N VAL A 94 -3.42 -10.23 7.69
CA VAL A 94 -3.04 -8.82 7.93
C VAL A 94 -1.81 -8.45 7.09
N ALA A 95 -0.82 -9.33 7.00
CA ALA A 95 0.35 -9.09 6.15
C ALA A 95 -0.01 -8.99 4.66
N LEU A 96 -0.88 -9.88 4.15
CA LEU A 96 -1.37 -9.82 2.78
C LEU A 96 -2.16 -8.53 2.50
N MET A 97 -2.97 -8.07 3.46
CA MET A 97 -3.65 -6.77 3.34
C MET A 97 -2.65 -5.61 3.25
N LEU A 98 -1.56 -5.61 4.02
CA LEU A 98 -0.54 -4.57 3.93
C LEU A 98 0.21 -4.61 2.58
N VAL A 99 0.48 -5.79 2.02
CA VAL A 99 0.98 -5.92 0.64
C VAL A 99 -0.01 -5.32 -0.35
N GLY A 100 -1.28 -5.68 -0.25
CA GLY A 100 -2.33 -5.17 -1.12
C GLY A 100 -2.50 -3.65 -1.03
N TYR A 101 -2.54 -3.07 0.17
CA TYR A 101 -2.60 -1.61 0.34
C TYR A 101 -1.35 -0.92 -0.20
N SER A 102 -0.17 -1.50 0.02
CA SER A 102 1.07 -0.98 -0.53
C SER A 102 1.00 -0.88 -2.06
N LEU A 103 0.49 -1.91 -2.73
CA LEU A 103 0.25 -1.90 -4.18
C LEU A 103 -0.83 -0.90 -4.58
N GLU A 104 -1.95 -0.82 -3.86
CA GLU A 104 -3.03 0.14 -4.14
C GLU A 104 -2.49 1.58 -4.15
N VAL A 105 -1.77 1.95 -3.08
CA VAL A 105 -1.22 3.30 -2.93
C VAL A 105 -0.12 3.56 -3.96
N CYS A 106 0.73 2.57 -4.26
CA CYS A 106 1.73 2.68 -5.31
C CYS A 106 1.11 2.88 -6.70
N LEU A 107 0.10 2.09 -7.07
CA LEU A 107 -0.62 2.21 -8.34
C LEU A 107 -1.27 3.59 -8.49
N LYS A 108 -1.96 4.07 -7.45
CA LYS A 108 -2.55 5.41 -7.45
C LYS A 108 -1.48 6.51 -7.53
N ALA A 109 -0.35 6.35 -6.84
CA ALA A 109 0.79 7.28 -6.97
C ALA A 109 1.30 7.32 -8.42
N MET A 110 1.43 6.16 -9.08
CA MET A 110 1.85 6.07 -10.47
C MET A 110 0.86 6.76 -11.43
N ILE A 111 -0.44 6.65 -11.17
CA ILE A 111 -1.48 7.38 -11.91
C ILE A 111 -1.28 8.89 -11.73
N ILE A 112 -1.05 9.38 -10.51
CA ILE A 112 -0.78 10.81 -10.25
C ILE A 112 0.48 11.27 -10.98
N VAL A 113 1.57 10.48 -10.97
CA VAL A 113 2.80 10.82 -11.71
C VAL A 113 2.54 10.90 -13.22
N LYS A 114 1.74 9.98 -13.76
CA LYS A 114 1.47 9.87 -15.18
C LYS A 114 0.51 10.95 -15.70
N GLU A 115 -0.53 11.26 -14.93
CA GLU A 115 -1.65 12.11 -15.37
C GLU A 115 -1.58 13.53 -14.78
N GLY A 116 -0.85 13.72 -13.69
CA GLY A 116 -0.80 14.97 -12.93
C GLY A 116 -1.88 15.04 -11.83
N VAL A 117 -1.64 15.92 -10.86
CA VAL A 117 -2.53 16.09 -9.68
C VAL A 117 -3.92 16.61 -10.07
N GLU A 118 -3.98 17.51 -11.05
CA GLU A 118 -5.24 18.09 -11.53
C GLU A 118 -6.13 17.01 -12.18
N ALA A 119 -5.61 16.28 -13.17
CA ALA A 119 -6.33 15.21 -13.84
C ALA A 119 -6.75 14.09 -12.86
N TYR A 120 -5.88 13.72 -11.91
CA TYR A 120 -6.24 12.76 -10.87
C TYR A 120 -7.40 13.26 -10.00
N SER A 121 -7.43 14.57 -9.70
CA SER A 121 -8.50 15.18 -8.90
C SER A 121 -9.83 15.23 -9.62
N GLU A 122 -9.84 15.52 -10.92
CA GLU A 122 -11.05 15.48 -11.75
C GLU A 122 -11.62 14.06 -11.88
N ALA A 123 -10.73 13.07 -12.00
CA ALA A 123 -11.08 11.66 -12.14
C ALA A 123 -11.16 10.89 -10.81
N GLU A 124 -11.10 11.56 -9.66
CA GLU A 124 -10.93 10.93 -8.33
C GLU A 124 -11.96 9.83 -8.07
N ARG A 125 -13.22 10.04 -8.47
CA ARG A 125 -14.30 9.05 -8.32
C ARG A 125 -14.02 7.74 -9.05
N THR A 126 -13.29 7.77 -10.17
CA THR A 126 -12.87 6.59 -10.93
C THR A 126 -11.82 5.79 -10.17
N TYR A 127 -11.01 6.47 -9.34
CA TYR A 127 -9.93 5.88 -8.56
C TYR A 127 -10.32 5.55 -7.12
N LEU A 128 -11.57 5.82 -6.71
CA LEU A 128 -12.18 5.36 -5.45
C LEU A 128 -12.54 3.87 -5.51
N THR A 129 -11.53 3.04 -5.77
CA THR A 129 -11.65 1.59 -5.79
C THR A 129 -10.46 0.94 -5.07
N HIS A 130 -10.71 -0.26 -4.56
CA HIS A 130 -9.72 -1.18 -3.99
C HIS A 130 -9.29 -2.27 -4.99
N ASP A 131 -9.86 -2.24 -6.20
CA ASP A 131 -9.62 -3.22 -7.24
C ASP A 131 -8.23 -3.01 -7.88
N LEU A 132 -7.26 -3.80 -7.41
CA LEU A 132 -5.87 -3.67 -7.82
C LEU A 132 -5.68 -4.01 -9.30
N LYS A 133 -6.48 -4.94 -9.82
CA LYS A 133 -6.47 -5.33 -11.24
C LYS A 133 -6.90 -4.16 -12.12
N LYS A 134 -7.96 -3.44 -11.73
CA LYS A 134 -8.38 -2.20 -12.42
C LYS A 134 -7.32 -1.09 -12.34
N LEU A 135 -6.75 -0.90 -11.16
CA LEU A 135 -5.70 0.12 -10.96
C LEU A 135 -4.42 -0.19 -11.75
N ALA A 136 -4.13 -1.47 -12.04
CA ALA A 136 -2.94 -1.89 -12.77
C ALA A 136 -3.10 -1.95 -14.30
N THR A 137 -4.23 -1.55 -14.87
CA THR A 137 -4.53 -1.65 -16.31
C THR A 137 -3.53 -0.93 -17.23
N PHE A 138 -2.78 0.05 -16.73
CA PHE A 138 -1.73 0.73 -17.49
C PHE A 138 -0.40 -0.04 -17.56
N ILE A 139 -0.26 -1.13 -16.81
CA ILE A 139 0.93 -2.00 -16.82
C ILE A 139 0.70 -3.11 -17.85
N VAL A 140 1.45 -3.05 -18.95
CA VAL A 140 1.18 -3.87 -20.16
C VAL A 140 1.77 -5.28 -20.12
N ASP A 141 2.67 -5.57 -19.20
CA ASP A 141 3.44 -6.82 -19.15
C ASP A 141 3.00 -7.76 -18.02
N LEU A 142 1.83 -7.54 -17.40
CA LEU A 142 1.26 -8.47 -16.40
C LEU A 142 0.70 -9.74 -17.06
N ASP A 143 1.13 -10.90 -16.59
CA ASP A 143 0.61 -12.18 -17.07
C ASP A 143 -0.69 -12.58 -16.36
N ALA A 144 -1.29 -13.72 -16.76
CA ALA A 144 -2.54 -14.18 -16.17
C ALA A 144 -2.43 -14.44 -14.66
N LYS A 145 -1.28 -14.92 -14.19
CA LYS A 145 -1.05 -15.22 -12.77
C LYS A 145 -0.80 -13.96 -11.96
N ASP A 146 -0.13 -12.97 -12.54
CA ASP A 146 -0.01 -11.62 -11.97
C ASP A 146 -1.41 -11.01 -11.77
N LEU A 147 -2.27 -11.07 -12.79
CA LEU A 147 -3.63 -10.54 -12.72
C LEU A 147 -4.49 -11.29 -11.68
N ALA A 148 -4.38 -12.62 -11.61
CA ALA A 148 -5.06 -13.42 -10.59
C ALA A 148 -4.56 -13.09 -9.17
N THR A 149 -3.27 -12.80 -9.00
CA THR A 149 -2.68 -12.42 -7.71
C THR A 149 -3.13 -11.02 -7.28
N LEU A 150 -3.25 -10.05 -8.21
CA LEU A 150 -3.86 -8.74 -7.92
C LEU A 150 -5.34 -8.87 -7.54
N GLU A 151 -6.06 -9.76 -8.21
CA GLU A 151 -7.46 -10.06 -7.89
C GLU A 151 -7.58 -10.66 -6.49
N LEU A 152 -6.77 -11.67 -6.15
CA LEU A 152 -6.69 -12.25 -4.81
C LEU A 152 -6.42 -11.18 -3.74
N LEU A 153 -5.40 -10.33 -3.94
CA LEU A 153 -5.07 -9.26 -3.00
C LEU A 153 -6.17 -8.20 -2.85
N THR A 154 -6.98 -7.99 -3.88
CA THR A 154 -8.17 -7.11 -3.81
C THR A 154 -9.13 -7.58 -2.72
N HIS A 155 -9.29 -8.89 -2.50
CA HIS A 155 -10.13 -9.41 -1.41
C HIS A 155 -9.55 -9.09 -0.03
N PHE A 156 -8.23 -9.19 0.15
CA PHE A 156 -7.56 -8.87 1.42
C PHE A 156 -7.64 -7.38 1.76
N VAL A 157 -7.46 -6.51 0.76
CA VAL A 157 -7.66 -5.06 0.87
C VAL A 157 -9.14 -4.74 1.14
N ALA A 158 -10.07 -5.44 0.51
CA ALA A 158 -11.49 -5.14 0.64
C ALA A 158 -12.11 -5.60 1.96
N TRP A 159 -11.68 -6.73 2.53
CA TRP A 159 -12.23 -7.25 3.79
C TRP A 159 -11.35 -8.28 4.50
N ALA A 160 -10.75 -9.23 3.76
CA ALA A 160 -10.25 -10.49 4.34
C ALA A 160 -9.07 -10.32 5.32
N GLY A 161 -8.31 -9.22 5.21
CA GLY A 161 -7.28 -8.90 6.20
C GLY A 161 -7.75 -8.09 7.40
N ARG A 162 -9.02 -7.65 7.44
CA ARG A 162 -9.59 -6.84 8.53
C ARG A 162 -10.61 -7.61 9.37
N TYR A 163 -11.44 -8.42 8.73
CA TYR A 163 -12.57 -9.10 9.37
C TYR A 163 -12.64 -10.56 8.91
N PRO A 164 -13.03 -11.50 9.80
CA PRO A 164 -13.31 -12.87 9.40
C PRO A 164 -14.61 -13.00 8.58
N ASP A 165 -15.49 -12.01 8.67
CA ASP A 165 -16.77 -11.97 7.95
C ASP A 165 -16.70 -10.96 6.80
N PRO A 166 -16.91 -11.39 5.53
CA PRO A 166 -17.03 -10.48 4.39
C PRO A 166 -18.34 -9.68 4.41
N GLY A 167 -19.25 -9.99 5.34
CA GLY A 167 -20.60 -9.49 5.42
C GLY A 167 -21.56 -10.34 4.60
N SER A 168 -22.84 -10.31 4.96
CA SER A 168 -23.89 -11.14 4.37
C SER A 168 -24.05 -11.03 2.85
N ARG A 169 -23.56 -9.94 2.24
CA ARG A 169 -23.61 -9.70 0.79
C ARG A 169 -22.46 -10.32 0.00
N TYR A 170 -21.43 -10.82 0.67
CA TYR A 170 -20.17 -11.23 0.05
C TYR A 170 -19.65 -12.56 0.62
N ILE A 171 -20.53 -13.36 1.21
CA ILE A 171 -20.15 -14.66 1.81
C ILE A 171 -19.55 -15.62 0.78
N ASP A 172 -20.05 -15.55 -0.46
CA ASP A 172 -19.54 -16.27 -1.63
C ASP A 172 -18.08 -15.92 -1.96
N LYS A 173 -17.64 -14.70 -1.64
CA LYS A 173 -16.25 -14.27 -1.86
C LYS A 173 -15.23 -15.00 -0.98
N HIS A 174 -15.68 -15.71 0.07
CA HIS A 174 -14.79 -16.53 0.88
C HIS A 174 -14.19 -17.67 0.03
N ASP A 175 -15.03 -18.36 -0.75
CA ASP A 175 -14.60 -19.47 -1.60
C ASP A 175 -13.77 -18.98 -2.79
N THR A 176 -14.07 -17.78 -3.30
CA THR A 176 -13.31 -17.16 -4.40
C THR A 176 -11.82 -16.99 -4.08
N VAL A 177 -11.45 -16.63 -2.84
CA VAL A 177 -10.04 -16.46 -2.46
C VAL A 177 -9.29 -17.78 -2.57
N PHE A 178 -9.90 -18.87 -2.08
CA PHE A 178 -9.33 -20.20 -2.16
C PHE A 178 -9.24 -20.68 -3.61
N GLU A 179 -10.31 -20.53 -4.38
CA GLU A 179 -10.37 -20.91 -5.80
C GLU A 179 -9.32 -20.17 -6.65
N LEU A 180 -9.17 -18.85 -6.47
CA LEU A 180 -8.16 -18.07 -7.18
C LEU A 180 -6.75 -18.57 -6.88
N ALA A 181 -6.45 -18.83 -5.60
CA ALA A 181 -5.15 -19.31 -5.16
C ALA A 181 -4.84 -20.71 -5.75
N GLU A 182 -5.78 -21.65 -5.65
CA GLU A 182 -5.61 -23.02 -6.11
C GLU A 182 -5.55 -23.12 -7.63
N GLN A 183 -6.49 -22.49 -8.35
CA GLN A 183 -6.55 -22.60 -9.82
C GLN A 183 -5.29 -22.02 -10.49
N ASN A 184 -4.71 -20.98 -9.90
CA ASN A 184 -3.52 -20.31 -10.42
C ASN A 184 -2.22 -20.75 -9.74
N GLN A 185 -2.29 -21.63 -8.73
CA GLN A 185 -1.16 -22.09 -7.93
C GLN A 185 -0.34 -20.91 -7.37
N ILE A 186 -1.02 -19.92 -6.78
CA ILE A 186 -0.40 -18.70 -6.26
C ILE A 186 0.39 -19.03 -5.00
N SER A 187 1.71 -18.81 -5.05
CA SER A 187 2.60 -18.99 -3.92
C SER A 187 3.06 -17.64 -3.34
N GLY A 188 3.67 -17.69 -2.14
CA GLY A 188 4.35 -16.50 -1.58
C GLY A 188 5.44 -15.94 -2.50
N HIS A 189 6.13 -16.78 -3.28
CA HIS A 189 7.10 -16.31 -4.26
C HIS A 189 6.42 -15.47 -5.37
N ASP A 190 5.27 -15.92 -5.88
CA ASP A 190 4.52 -15.18 -6.91
C ASP A 190 4.03 -13.83 -6.38
N LEU A 191 3.55 -13.80 -5.13
CA LEU A 191 3.16 -12.57 -4.45
C LEU A 191 4.29 -11.53 -4.44
N PHE A 192 5.47 -11.91 -3.98
CA PHE A 192 6.61 -10.97 -3.90
C PHE A 192 7.19 -10.62 -5.26
N LYS A 193 7.18 -11.56 -6.21
CA LYS A 193 7.57 -11.29 -7.60
C LYS A 193 6.65 -10.24 -8.24
N LEU A 194 5.33 -10.40 -8.09
CA LEU A 194 4.35 -9.42 -8.56
C LEU A 194 4.57 -8.07 -7.88
N ALA A 195 4.71 -8.05 -6.56
CA ALA A 195 4.88 -6.79 -5.82
C ALA A 195 6.12 -6.02 -6.28
N ALA A 196 7.25 -6.72 -6.44
CA ALA A 196 8.48 -6.15 -6.97
C ALA A 196 8.33 -5.66 -8.42
N LYS A 197 7.58 -6.39 -9.25
CA LYS A 197 7.28 -6.02 -10.63
C LYS A 197 6.48 -4.72 -10.67
N VAL A 198 5.32 -4.67 -10.01
CA VAL A 198 4.44 -3.48 -9.95
C VAL A 198 5.18 -2.26 -9.42
N MET A 199 5.86 -2.38 -8.26
CA MET A 199 6.62 -1.27 -7.68
C MET A 199 7.80 -0.85 -8.56
N GLY A 200 8.38 -1.77 -9.32
CA GLY A 200 9.46 -1.51 -10.27
C GLY A 200 9.07 -0.56 -11.40
N HIS A 201 7.79 -0.50 -11.79
CA HIS A 201 7.30 0.39 -12.85
C HIS A 201 7.39 1.87 -12.49
N VAL A 202 7.49 2.22 -11.21
CA VAL A 202 7.68 3.61 -10.76
C VAL A 202 8.90 4.24 -11.43
N ARG A 203 10.00 3.49 -11.61
CA ARG A 203 11.23 3.99 -12.27
C ARG A 203 11.00 4.40 -13.72
N ASN A 204 10.15 3.66 -14.44
CA ASN A 204 9.87 3.92 -15.85
C ASN A 204 9.03 5.19 -16.07
N LEU A 205 8.40 5.71 -15.01
CA LEU A 205 7.58 6.92 -15.06
C LEU A 205 8.38 8.19 -14.74
N THR A 206 9.52 8.06 -14.07
CA THR A 206 10.34 9.20 -13.61
C THR A 206 11.59 9.41 -14.45
N GLU A 207 11.98 8.46 -15.29
CA GLU A 207 13.05 8.64 -16.27
C GLU A 207 12.62 9.67 -17.34
N PRO A 208 13.45 10.69 -17.61
CA PRO A 208 13.15 11.63 -18.68
C PRO A 208 13.11 10.85 -20.00
N LYS A 209 11.94 10.79 -20.64
CA LYS A 209 11.84 10.36 -22.04
C LYS A 209 12.85 11.19 -22.82
N GLY A 210 13.78 10.50 -23.49
CA GLY A 210 14.96 11.10 -24.11
C GLY A 210 14.63 12.44 -24.76
N ARG A 211 15.40 13.47 -24.39
CA ARG A 211 15.44 14.70 -25.18
C ARG A 211 15.83 14.30 -26.61
N PRO A 212 15.11 14.75 -27.65
CA PRO A 212 15.64 14.71 -29.01
C PRO A 212 16.96 15.50 -29.10
#